data_AF-A0A3N1UW08-F1
#
_entry.id   AF-A0A3N1UW08-F1
#
_cell.length_a   1.000
_cell.length_b   1.000
_cell.length_c   1.000
_cell.angle_alpha   90.00
_cell.angle_beta   90.00
_cell.angle_gamma   90.00
#
_symmetry.space_group_name_H-M   'P 1'
#
loop_
_entity.id
_entity.type
_entity.pdbx_description
1 polymer ?
#
loop_
_entity_poly.entity_id
_entity_poly.type
_entity_poly.pdbx_seq_one_letter_code
_entity_poly.pdbx_strand_id
1 'polypeptide(L)'
;MELLPTIAAPGVGERADAAADAACHLYDAVAPWSSAEPGGWSRTAAEDAAETIETTAHALAHAHPRAEVLLAPVHAALADLRRQLGLPPADRLTAEGIPATPRTVGNPRRTRWVRVLTPPSPRQPPARTTS
;
A
#
# COMPACT_ATOMS: atom_id res chain seq x y z
N MET A 1 -27.68 -1.85 7.72
CA MET A 1 -26.63 -1.94 6.69
C MET A 1 -25.99 -0.57 6.68
N GLU A 2 -24.85 -0.39 7.35
CA GLU A 2 -24.18 0.92 7.33
C GLU A 2 -23.75 1.21 5.91
N LEU A 3 -24.26 2.29 5.36
CA LEU A 3 -23.91 2.77 4.03
C LEU A 3 -22.66 3.64 4.17
N LEU A 4 -21.73 3.50 3.23
CA LEU A 4 -20.61 4.43 3.13
C LEU A 4 -21.14 5.87 3.00
N PRO A 5 -20.48 6.85 3.61
CA PRO A 5 -20.87 8.25 3.47
C PRO A 5 -20.83 8.65 2.00
N THR A 6 -21.83 9.42 1.54
CA THR A 6 -21.91 9.91 0.15
C THR A 6 -20.79 10.91 -0.17
N ILE A 7 -20.19 11.54 0.86
CA ILE A 7 -19.13 12.52 0.72
C ILE A 7 -17.84 11.91 1.31
N ALA A 8 -16.81 11.83 0.49
CA ALA A 8 -15.49 11.41 0.93
C ALA A 8 -14.83 12.49 1.82
N ALA A 9 -13.92 12.09 2.71
CA ALA A 9 -13.14 13.06 3.47
C ALA A 9 -12.28 13.94 2.52
N PRO A 10 -11.90 15.17 2.93
CA PRO A 10 -11.16 16.09 2.08
C PRO A 10 -9.93 15.47 1.40
N GLY A 11 -9.88 15.57 0.06
CA GLY A 11 -8.81 15.04 -0.78
C GLY A 11 -8.75 13.50 -0.89
N VAL A 12 -9.68 12.74 -0.30
CA VAL A 12 -9.75 11.28 -0.51
C VAL A 12 -10.17 10.96 -1.95
N GLY A 13 -11.16 11.70 -2.48
CA GLY A 13 -11.61 11.54 -3.87
C GLY A 13 -10.48 11.75 -4.88
N GLU A 14 -9.76 12.87 -4.77
CA GLU A 14 -8.62 13.20 -5.65
C GLU A 14 -7.51 12.14 -5.61
N ARG A 15 -7.22 11.60 -4.42
CA ARG A 15 -6.22 10.53 -4.27
C ARG A 15 -6.69 9.20 -4.85
N ALA A 16 -7.98 8.89 -4.72
CA ALA A 16 -8.56 7.68 -5.30
C ALA A 16 -8.55 7.77 -6.84
N ASP A 17 -8.88 8.94 -7.39
CA ASP A 17 -8.84 9.23 -8.83
C ASP A 17 -7.41 9.10 -9.37
N ALA A 18 -6.43 9.76 -8.74
CA ALA A 18 -5.03 9.65 -9.11
C ALA A 18 -4.48 8.21 -9.02
N ALA A 19 -4.97 7.42 -8.05
CA ALA A 19 -4.60 6.01 -7.95
C ALA A 19 -5.19 5.17 -9.10
N ALA A 20 -6.42 5.46 -9.52
CA ALA A 20 -7.05 4.82 -10.67
C ALA A 20 -6.30 5.15 -11.98
N ASP A 21 -5.97 6.43 -12.20
CA ASP A 21 -5.19 6.87 -13.35
C ASP A 21 -3.80 6.20 -13.40
N ALA A 22 -3.11 6.17 -12.25
CA ALA A 22 -1.81 5.50 -12.16
C ALA A 22 -1.90 4.00 -12.48
N ALA A 23 -2.98 3.32 -12.06
CA ALA A 23 -3.19 1.92 -12.38
C ALA A 23 -3.42 1.69 -13.89
N CYS A 24 -4.19 2.56 -14.55
CA CYS A 24 -4.38 2.54 -16.00
C CYS A 24 -3.05 2.75 -16.73
N HIS A 25 -2.29 3.78 -16.37
CA HIS A 25 -0.98 4.04 -16.96
C HIS A 25 0.02 2.90 -16.74
N LEU A 26 -0.03 2.25 -15.58
CA LEU A 26 0.81 1.08 -15.31
C LEU A 26 0.45 -0.10 -16.21
N TYR A 27 -0.85 -0.34 -16.42
CA TYR A 27 -1.32 -1.36 -17.36
C TYR A 27 -0.85 -1.07 -18.78
N ASP A 28 -1.04 0.16 -19.25
CA ASP A 28 -0.60 0.57 -20.59
C ASP A 28 0.92 0.41 -20.75
N ALA A 29 1.70 0.75 -19.73
CA ALA A 29 3.16 0.63 -19.78
C ALA A 29 3.68 -0.81 -19.85
N VAL A 30 2.94 -1.78 -19.30
CA VAL A 30 3.34 -3.20 -19.28
C VAL A 30 2.66 -4.05 -20.35
N ALA A 31 1.54 -3.59 -20.91
CA ALA A 31 0.89 -4.24 -22.03
C ALA A 31 1.85 -4.26 -23.23
N PRO A 32 2.12 -5.41 -23.88
CA PRO A 32 3.00 -5.44 -25.04
C PRO A 32 2.31 -4.81 -26.25
N TRP A 33 2.79 -3.65 -26.73
CA TRP A 33 2.23 -2.97 -27.91
C TRP A 33 2.69 -3.62 -29.22
N SER A 34 3.67 -4.53 -29.14
CA SER A 34 4.11 -5.40 -30.22
C SER A 34 4.71 -6.69 -29.65
N SER A 35 4.68 -7.77 -30.43
CA SER A 35 5.21 -9.10 -30.06
C SER A 35 6.75 -9.17 -29.96
N ALA A 36 7.46 -8.04 -30.08
CA ALA A 36 8.91 -8.00 -30.25
C ALA A 36 9.69 -7.50 -29.01
N GLU A 37 9.04 -6.87 -28.03
CA GLU A 37 9.69 -6.47 -26.78
C GLU A 37 9.16 -7.23 -25.58
N PRO A 38 10.03 -7.69 -24.67
CA PRO A 38 9.61 -8.10 -23.35
C PRO A 38 9.20 -6.85 -22.56
N GLY A 39 8.00 -6.35 -22.82
CA GLY A 39 7.27 -5.50 -21.88
C GLY A 39 7.19 -6.27 -20.57
N GLY A 40 7.84 -5.75 -19.53
CA GLY A 40 8.24 -6.61 -18.41
C GLY A 40 8.18 -5.91 -17.07
N TRP A 41 7.49 -6.56 -16.14
CA TRP A 41 7.62 -6.26 -14.73
C TRP A 41 9.04 -6.59 -14.26
N SER A 42 9.74 -5.62 -13.69
CA SER A 42 10.86 -5.96 -12.80
C SER A 42 10.31 -6.57 -11.51
N ARG A 43 11.11 -7.40 -10.83
CA ARG A 43 10.73 -7.95 -9.52
C ARG A 43 10.33 -6.83 -8.55
N THR A 44 11.15 -5.78 -8.42
CA THR A 44 10.86 -4.64 -7.54
C THR A 44 9.58 -3.91 -7.93
N ALA A 45 9.29 -3.75 -9.22
CA ALA A 45 8.03 -3.15 -9.66
C ALA A 45 6.82 -4.01 -9.28
N ALA A 46 6.93 -5.34 -9.40
CA ALA A 46 5.87 -6.26 -8.99
C ALA A 46 5.64 -6.26 -7.47
N GLU A 47 6.73 -6.19 -6.69
CA GLU A 47 6.68 -6.05 -5.23
C GLU A 47 6.00 -4.74 -4.80
N ASP A 48 6.39 -3.61 -5.41
CA ASP A 48 5.80 -2.29 -5.16
C ASP A 48 4.30 -2.28 -5.50
N ALA A 49 3.91 -2.86 -6.64
CA ALA A 49 2.51 -2.95 -7.04
C ALA A 49 1.67 -3.84 -6.10
N ALA A 50 2.21 -4.99 -5.67
CA ALA A 50 1.54 -5.85 -4.70
C ALA A 50 1.31 -5.11 -3.37
N GLU A 51 2.32 -4.37 -2.87
CA GLU A 51 2.19 -3.57 -1.65
C GLU A 51 1.13 -2.46 -1.79
N THR A 52 1.07 -1.80 -2.94
CA THR A 52 0.04 -0.79 -3.23
C THR A 52 -1.37 -1.39 -3.17
N ILE A 53 -1.59 -2.55 -3.80
CA ILE A 53 -2.91 -3.19 -3.80
C ILE A 53 -3.29 -3.63 -2.39
N GLU A 54 -2.36 -4.22 -1.63
CA GLU A 54 -2.60 -4.61 -0.24
C GLU A 54 -2.99 -3.39 0.63
N THR A 55 -2.25 -2.29 0.50
CA THR A 55 -2.51 -1.06 1.25
C THR A 55 -3.91 -0.50 0.94
N THR A 56 -4.30 -0.50 -0.34
CA THR A 56 -5.63 -0.07 -0.77
C THR A 56 -6.73 -1.00 -0.25
N ALA A 57 -6.50 -2.33 -0.27
CA ALA A 57 -7.45 -3.30 0.27
C ALA A 57 -7.67 -3.12 1.78
N HIS A 58 -6.60 -2.85 2.55
CA HIS A 58 -6.72 -2.51 3.97
C HIS A 58 -7.51 -1.22 4.21
N ALA A 59 -7.26 -0.17 3.43
CA ALA A 59 -8.00 1.09 3.54
C ALA A 59 -9.51 0.88 3.29
N LEU A 60 -9.85 0.05 2.29
CA LEU A 60 -11.24 -0.30 2.00
C LEU A 60 -11.89 -1.19 3.08
N ALA A 61 -11.14 -2.16 3.62
CA ALA A 61 -11.59 -3.00 4.73
C ALA A 61 -11.90 -2.17 5.98
N HIS A 62 -11.12 -1.12 6.24
CA HIS A 62 -11.37 -0.20 7.34
C HIS A 62 -12.61 0.68 7.10
N ALA A 63 -12.95 0.98 5.85
CA ALA A 63 -14.09 1.85 5.52
C ALA A 63 -15.45 1.15 5.63
N HIS A 64 -15.51 -0.18 5.51
CA HIS A 64 -16.79 -0.90 5.50
C HIS A 64 -16.69 -2.30 6.13
N PRO A 65 -17.54 -2.66 7.12
CA PRO A 65 -17.45 -3.94 7.85
C PRO A 65 -17.52 -5.20 6.97
N ARG A 66 -18.20 -5.14 5.81
CA ARG A 66 -18.25 -6.27 4.86
C ARG A 66 -17.10 -6.31 3.86
N ALA A 67 -16.28 -5.26 3.78
CA ALA A 67 -15.21 -5.20 2.78
C ALA A 67 -14.15 -6.28 3.04
N GLU A 68 -13.90 -6.69 4.28
CA GLU A 68 -13.04 -7.84 4.59
C GLU A 68 -13.45 -9.10 3.82
N VAL A 69 -14.74 -9.47 3.91
CA VAL A 69 -15.28 -10.68 3.27
C VAL A 69 -15.22 -10.56 1.75
N LEU A 70 -15.53 -9.38 1.21
CA LEU A 70 -15.51 -9.12 -0.22
C LEU A 70 -14.09 -9.11 -0.80
N LEU A 71 -13.10 -8.66 -0.02
CA LEU A 71 -11.70 -8.53 -0.43
C LEU A 71 -10.85 -9.74 -0.05
N ALA A 72 -11.37 -10.69 0.74
CA ALA A 72 -10.65 -11.91 1.11
C ALA A 72 -10.07 -12.69 -0.10
N PRO A 73 -10.77 -12.83 -1.24
CA PRO A 73 -10.18 -13.47 -2.43
C PRO A 73 -8.99 -12.69 -3.00
N VAL A 74 -9.07 -11.35 -3.03
CA VAL A 74 -7.97 -10.48 -3.48
C VAL A 74 -6.78 -10.62 -2.56
N HIS A 75 -7.02 -10.62 -1.25
CA HIS A 75 -5.98 -10.83 -0.24
C HIS A 75 -5.29 -12.20 -0.38
N ALA A 76 -6.07 -13.27 -0.61
CA ALA A 76 -5.53 -14.61 -0.85
C ALA A 76 -4.66 -14.67 -2.13
N ALA A 77 -5.10 -14.01 -3.21
CA ALA A 77 -4.33 -13.92 -4.45
C ALA A 77 -3.01 -13.17 -4.26
N LEU A 78 -3.03 -12.06 -3.51
CA LEU A 78 -1.81 -11.30 -3.17
C LEU A 78 -0.88 -12.11 -2.27
N ALA A 79 -1.41 -12.86 -1.29
CA ALA A 79 -0.61 -13.74 -0.45
C ALA A 79 0.10 -14.83 -1.28
N ASP A 80 -0.54 -15.36 -2.32
CA ASP A 80 0.11 -16.28 -3.26
C ASP A 80 1.18 -15.59 -4.10
N LEU A 81 0.87 -14.41 -4.67
CA LEU A 81 1.85 -13.62 -5.42
C LEU A 81 3.10 -13.31 -4.59
N ARG A 82 2.93 -12.92 -3.32
CA ARG A 82 4.04 -12.69 -2.38
C ARG A 82 4.92 -13.93 -2.20
N ARG A 83 4.31 -15.12 -2.07
CA ARG A 83 5.07 -16.37 -1.97
C ARG A 83 5.89 -16.61 -3.23
N GLN A 84 5.32 -16.39 -4.41
CA GLN A 84 6.02 -16.53 -5.69
C GLN A 84 7.17 -15.51 -5.82
N LEU A 85 6.99 -14.30 -5.28
CA LEU A 85 8.01 -13.26 -5.21
C LEU A 85 9.01 -13.43 -4.06
N GLY A 86 8.89 -14.48 -3.23
CA GLY A 86 9.77 -14.70 -2.07
C GLY A 86 9.68 -13.60 -1.01
N LEU A 87 8.55 -12.92 -0.90
CA LEU A 87 8.29 -11.87 0.09
C LEU A 87 7.80 -12.46 1.41
N PRO A 88 7.95 -11.73 2.54
CA PRO A 88 7.30 -12.09 3.81
C PRO A 88 5.78 -12.22 3.63
N PRO A 89 5.07 -13.04 4.43
CA PRO A 89 3.61 -13.16 4.33
C PRO A 89 2.89 -11.81 4.42
N ALA A 90 1.75 -11.66 3.72
CA ALA A 90 0.88 -10.49 3.87
C ALA A 90 0.30 -10.42 5.29
N ASP A 91 0.12 -9.21 5.84
CA ASP A 91 -0.62 -9.08 7.09
C ASP A 91 -2.06 -9.52 6.88
N ARG A 92 -2.72 -9.98 7.95
CA ARG A 92 -4.13 -10.38 7.87
C ARG A 92 -4.98 -9.19 7.49
N LEU A 93 -5.88 -9.38 6.51
CA LEU A 93 -6.88 -8.37 6.20
C LEU A 93 -7.87 -8.27 7.36
N THR A 94 -7.77 -7.20 8.13
CA THR A 94 -8.66 -6.87 9.25
C THR A 94 -9.11 -5.41 9.15
N ALA A 95 -10.34 -5.13 9.57
CA ALA A 95 -10.95 -3.82 9.72
C ALA A 95 -10.41 -3.14 10.98
N GLU A 96 -9.96 -3.94 11.95
CA GLU A 96 -9.25 -3.49 13.14
C GLU A 96 -7.74 -3.40 12.84
N GLY A 97 -7.24 -2.17 12.76
CA GLY A 97 -5.82 -1.87 12.68
C GLY A 97 -5.37 -1.31 11.34
N ILE A 98 -4.66 -0.18 11.38
CA ILE A 98 -3.82 0.29 10.27
C ILE A 98 -2.70 -0.74 10.09
N PRO A 99 -2.34 -1.17 8.86
CA PRO A 99 -1.20 -2.05 8.65
C PRO A 99 0.02 -1.49 9.38
N ALA A 100 0.64 -2.31 10.23
CA ALA A 100 1.49 -1.85 11.34
C ALA A 100 2.72 -1.04 10.91
N THR A 101 3.09 -1.07 9.63
CA THR A 101 4.18 -0.28 9.05
C THR A 101 3.95 -0.10 7.55
N PRO A 102 4.42 1.01 6.94
CA PRO A 102 4.71 1.01 5.51
C PRO A 102 5.75 -0.08 5.31
N ARG A 103 5.37 -1.18 4.67
CA ARG A 103 6.27 -2.31 4.47
C ARG A 103 7.20 -1.89 3.35
N THR A 104 8.30 -1.22 3.67
CA THR A 104 9.36 -0.89 2.72
C THR A 104 9.90 -2.16 2.07
N VAL A 105 9.19 -2.66 1.07
CA VAL A 105 9.72 -3.61 0.11
C VAL A 105 10.59 -2.79 -0.83
N GLY A 106 11.88 -3.15 -0.85
CA GLY A 106 12.77 -2.96 -1.99
C GLY A 106 13.19 -1.56 -2.43
N ASN A 107 12.49 -0.47 -2.12
CA ASN A 107 12.75 0.82 -2.77
C ASN A 107 13.43 1.86 -1.84
N PRO A 108 14.75 2.11 -1.99
CA PRO A 108 15.47 3.13 -1.22
C PRO A 108 14.92 4.55 -1.41
N ARG A 109 14.19 4.80 -2.50
CA ARG A 109 13.55 6.11 -2.72
C ARG A 109 12.40 6.32 -1.74
N ARG A 110 11.72 5.26 -1.32
CA ARG A 110 10.57 5.33 -0.41
C ARG A 110 11.00 5.54 1.05
N THR A 111 12.11 4.92 1.49
CA THR A 111 12.71 5.21 2.81
C THR A 111 13.16 6.66 2.93
N ARG A 112 13.57 7.31 1.82
CA ARG A 112 13.91 8.74 1.80
C ARG A 112 12.71 9.64 2.05
N TRP A 113 11.55 9.35 1.43
CA TRP A 113 10.33 10.14 1.62
C TRP A 113 9.72 10.00 3.02
N VAL A 114 9.75 8.80 3.60
CA VAL A 114 9.28 8.57 4.98
C VAL A 114 10.08 9.40 6.01
N ARG A 115 11.41 9.52 5.82
CA ARG A 115 12.26 10.39 6.66
C ARG A 115 11.98 11.90 6.50
N VAL A 116 11.49 12.33 5.33
CA VAL A 116 11.15 13.73 5.08
C VAL A 116 9.83 14.11 5.73
N LEU A 117 8.87 13.18 5.79
CA LEU A 117 7.54 13.41 6.37
C LEU A 117 7.46 13.18 7.88
N THR A 118 8.46 12.50 8.47
CA THR A 118 8.53 12.27 9.91
C THR A 118 9.60 13.19 10.51
N PRO A 119 9.24 14.29 11.20
CA PRO A 119 10.23 15.11 11.88
C PRO A 119 10.95 14.26 12.94
N PRO A 120 12.28 14.38 13.07
CA PRO A 120 13.02 13.64 14.09
C PRO A 120 12.48 14.02 15.47
N SER A 121 12.21 13.01 16.29
CA SER A 121 11.75 13.18 17.67
C SER A 121 12.68 14.14 18.42
N PRO A 122 12.17 15.16 19.13
CA PRO A 122 13.02 16.10 19.85
C PRO A 122 13.87 15.34 20.87
N ARG A 123 15.20 15.52 20.80
CA ARG A 123 16.14 14.94 21.76
C ARG A 123 15.73 15.38 23.16
N GLN A 124 15.42 14.40 23.99
CA GLN A 124 15.11 14.60 25.41
C GLN A 124 16.37 15.19 26.08
N PRO A 125 16.29 16.36 26.74
CA PRO A 125 17.44 16.94 27.41
C PRO A 125 17.88 16.04 28.58
N PRO A 126 19.20 15.95 28.87
CA PRO A 126 19.70 15.08 29.92
C PRO A 126 19.11 15.51 31.27
N ALA A 127 18.57 14.53 32.00
CA ALA A 127 18.06 14.71 33.35
C ALA A 127 19.17 15.28 34.23
N ARG A 128 18.93 16.49 34.75
CA ARG A 128 19.83 17.18 35.67
C ARG A 128 19.71 16.47 37.03
N THR A 129 20.68 15.61 37.34
CA THR A 129 20.83 15.07 38.70
C THR A 129 21.25 16.21 39.62
N THR A 130 20.36 16.61 40.52
CA THR A 130 20.71 17.49 41.65
C THR A 130 21.05 16.61 42.85
N SER A 131 22.30 16.69 43.31
CA SER A 131 22.73 16.25 44.64
C SER A 131 22.46 17.34 45.68
#